data_AF-D0MJX5-F1
#
_entry.id   AF-D0MJX5-F1
#
_cell.length_a   1.000
_cell.length_b   1.000
_cell.length_c   1.000
_cell.angle_alpha   90.00
_cell.angle_beta   90.00
_cell.angle_gamma   90.00
#
_symmetry.space_group_name_H-M   'P 1'
#
loop_
_entity.id
_entity.type
_entity.pdbx_description
1 polymer ?
#
loop_
_entity_poly.entity_id
_entity_poly.type
_entity_poly.pdbx_seq_one_letter_code
_entity_poly.pdbx_strand_id
1 'polypeptide(L)'
;MAATAPLRRIRLEQARIRSDRQETLAILIERLFLRRSFLYLTPADQRWQRPELVQLLRRHSRLYQTISTPFEGPLPFALGYFRVSEDELEPIAEAIPVEDPEQLAWLLSEFLEPGARLWVELDEGWQGWQIDGEGQLRSLSEVPER
;
A
#
# COMPACT_ATOMS: atom_id res chain seq x y z
N MET A 1 9.18 17.71 -12.78
CA MET A 1 7.98 17.80 -11.91
C MET A 1 7.80 16.44 -11.29
N ALA A 2 7.72 16.32 -9.96
CA ALA A 2 7.38 15.04 -9.35
C ALA A 2 5.93 14.73 -9.74
N ALA A 3 5.70 13.70 -10.54
CA ALA A 3 4.36 13.27 -10.88
C ALA A 3 3.68 12.83 -9.58
N THR A 4 2.64 13.54 -9.17
CA THR A 4 1.80 13.11 -8.05
C THR A 4 1.06 11.86 -8.53
N ALA A 5 1.12 10.77 -7.76
CA ALA A 5 0.43 9.54 -8.11
C ALA A 5 -1.06 9.81 -8.37
N PRO A 6 -1.69 9.17 -9.38
CA PRO A 6 -3.09 9.38 -9.67
C PRO A 6 -3.94 8.96 -8.47
N LEU A 7 -5.00 9.73 -8.21
CA LEU A 7 -5.99 9.37 -7.21
C LEU A 7 -6.88 8.26 -7.77
N ARG A 8 -6.95 7.13 -7.08
CA ARG A 8 -7.66 5.93 -7.51
C ARG A 8 -8.65 5.51 -6.43
N ARG A 9 -9.86 5.12 -6.81
CA ARG A 9 -10.80 4.49 -5.87
C ARG A 9 -10.31 3.08 -5.55
N ILE A 10 -10.43 2.69 -4.29
CA ILE A 10 -10.02 1.37 -3.81
C ILE A 10 -11.19 0.69 -3.13
N ARG A 11 -11.40 -0.61 -3.41
CA ARG A 11 -12.27 -1.48 -2.62
C ARG A 11 -11.45 -2.62 -2.05
N LEU A 12 -11.64 -2.89 -0.76
CA LEU A 12 -11.06 -4.02 -0.05
C LEU A 12 -12.19 -4.97 0.34
N GLU A 13 -11.98 -6.27 0.13
CA GLU A 13 -12.90 -7.32 0.54
C GLU A 13 -12.12 -8.38 1.32
N GLN A 14 -12.72 -8.90 2.40
CA GLN A 14 -12.12 -9.94 3.25
C GLN A 14 -10.70 -9.58 3.72
N ALA A 15 -10.42 -8.28 3.92
CA ALA A 15 -9.10 -7.74 4.21
C ALA A 15 -8.74 -7.86 5.70
N ARG A 16 -8.88 -9.07 6.24
CA ARG A 16 -8.45 -9.40 7.60
C ARG A 16 -6.94 -9.35 7.71
N ILE A 17 -6.46 -8.76 8.79
CA ILE A 17 -5.04 -8.59 9.06
C ILE A 17 -4.55 -9.82 9.84
N ARG A 18 -3.38 -10.33 9.47
CA ARG A 18 -2.72 -11.39 10.23
C ARG A 18 -2.44 -10.93 11.65
N SER A 19 -2.79 -11.76 12.63
CA SER A 19 -2.70 -11.37 14.05
C SER A 19 -1.29 -10.99 14.49
N ASP A 20 -0.25 -11.61 13.91
CA ASP A 20 1.16 -11.30 14.19
C ASP A 20 1.66 -10.02 13.50
N ARG A 21 0.88 -9.44 12.59
CA ARG A 21 1.27 -8.30 11.75
C ARG A 21 0.51 -7.01 12.02
N GLN A 22 -0.55 -7.06 12.82
CA GLN A 22 -1.43 -5.92 13.10
C GLN A 22 -0.68 -4.68 13.63
N GLU A 23 0.14 -4.84 14.66
CA GLU A 23 0.92 -3.73 15.24
C GLU A 23 1.89 -3.14 14.22
N THR A 24 2.56 -3.99 13.45
CA THR A 24 3.52 -3.56 12.43
C THR A 24 2.84 -2.76 11.31
N LEU A 25 1.67 -3.24 10.85
CA LEU A 25 0.88 -2.54 9.84
C LEU A 25 0.38 -1.18 10.37
N ALA A 26 -0.14 -1.13 11.60
CA ALA A 26 -0.63 0.11 12.21
C ALA A 26 0.47 1.17 12.30
N ILE A 27 1.69 0.77 12.68
CA ILE A 27 2.87 1.67 12.69
C ILE A 27 3.15 2.21 11.29
N LEU A 28 3.17 1.34 10.27
CA LEU A 28 3.44 1.78 8.89
C LEU A 28 2.37 2.75 8.38
N ILE A 29 1.09 2.44 8.61
CA ILE A 29 -0.05 3.30 8.26
C ILE A 29 0.13 4.69 8.88
N GLU A 30 0.31 4.75 10.20
CA GLU A 30 0.45 6.02 10.92
C GLU A 30 1.64 6.84 10.38
N ARG A 31 2.81 6.20 10.27
CA ARG A 31 4.04 6.89 9.87
C ARG A 31 3.97 7.40 8.43
N LEU A 32 3.40 6.62 7.51
CA LEU A 32 3.22 7.06 6.12
C LEU A 32 2.17 8.17 6.01
N PHE A 33 1.08 8.09 6.78
CA PHE A 33 0.08 9.15 6.83
C PHE A 33 0.67 10.48 7.34
N LEU A 34 1.43 10.45 8.44
CA LEU A 34 2.09 11.63 9.00
C LEU A 34 3.16 12.22 8.07
N ARG A 35 3.74 11.39 7.19
CA ARG A 35 4.77 11.80 6.22
C ARG A 35 4.22 12.09 4.83
N ARG A 36 2.90 12.10 4.61
CA ARG A 36 2.26 12.38 3.31
C ARG A 36 2.69 13.72 2.69
N SER A 37 3.13 14.68 3.51
CA SER A 37 3.66 15.96 3.03
C SER A 37 4.90 15.80 2.14
N PHE A 38 5.63 14.68 2.24
CA PHE A 38 6.75 14.32 1.39
C PHE A 38 6.42 14.45 -0.11
N LEU A 39 5.19 14.10 -0.50
CA LEU A 39 4.72 14.17 -1.89
C LEU A 39 4.72 15.60 -2.47
N TYR A 40 4.71 16.62 -1.60
CA TYR A 40 4.68 18.04 -2.00
C TYR A 40 6.02 18.75 -1.82
N LEU A 41 7.05 18.04 -1.37
CA LEU A 41 8.40 18.59 -1.22
C LEU A 41 9.08 18.78 -2.58
N THR A 42 10.10 19.63 -2.61
CA THR A 42 10.95 19.78 -3.80
C THR A 42 11.72 18.48 -4.07
N PRO A 43 12.11 18.18 -5.33
CA PRO A 43 12.92 16.99 -5.62
C PRO A 43 14.25 16.94 -4.85
N ALA A 44 14.81 18.08 -4.46
CA ALA A 44 16.02 18.13 -3.63
C ALA A 44 15.72 17.64 -2.21
N ASP A 45 14.67 18.16 -1.58
CA ASP A 45 14.25 17.77 -0.23
C ASP A 45 13.75 16.33 -0.17
N GLN A 46 13.04 15.87 -1.21
CA GLN A 46 12.62 14.47 -1.33
C GLN A 46 13.82 13.52 -1.35
N ARG A 47 14.88 13.85 -2.11
CA ARG A 47 16.11 13.04 -2.13
C ARG A 47 16.77 12.97 -0.77
N TRP A 48 16.76 14.07 -0.01
CA TRP A 48 17.34 14.11 1.33
C TRP A 48 16.56 13.25 2.34
N GLN A 49 15.22 13.30 2.29
CA GLN A 49 14.37 12.60 3.26
C GLN A 49 14.03 11.15 2.88
N ARG A 50 14.18 10.77 1.60
CA ARG A 50 13.83 9.42 1.10
C ARG A 50 14.52 8.29 1.88
N PRO A 51 15.83 8.34 2.21
CA PRO A 51 16.47 7.26 2.95
C PRO A 51 15.78 6.89 4.26
N GLU A 52 15.27 7.87 5.01
CA GLU A 52 14.57 7.61 6.28
C GLU A 52 13.28 6.81 6.07
N LEU A 53 12.50 7.16 5.03
CA LEU A 53 11.26 6.46 4.69
C LEU A 53 11.52 5.05 4.15
N VAL A 54 12.55 4.90 3.32
CA VAL A 54 12.98 3.59 2.81
C VAL A 54 13.40 2.70 3.97
N GLN A 55 14.19 3.20 4.92
CA GLN A 55 14.63 2.43 6.08
C GLN A 55 13.50 2.09 7.05
N LEU A 56 12.52 2.99 7.22
CA LEU A 56 11.29 2.69 7.95
C LEU A 56 10.57 1.49 7.31
N LEU A 57 10.29 1.54 6.02
CA LEU A 57 9.61 0.46 5.30
C LEU A 57 10.39 -0.85 5.38
N ARG A 58 11.71 -0.82 5.15
CA ARG A 58 12.58 -1.99 5.25
C ARG A 58 12.57 -2.62 6.64
N ARG A 59 12.52 -1.81 7.70
CA ARG A 59 12.47 -2.33 9.08
C ARG A 59 11.18 -3.12 9.35
N HIS A 60 10.08 -2.75 8.71
CA HIS A 60 8.75 -3.25 9.03
C HIS A 60 8.13 -4.14 7.94
N SER A 61 8.81 -4.35 6.82
CA SER A 61 8.34 -5.23 5.74
C SER A 61 9.48 -6.03 5.13
N ARG A 62 9.36 -7.35 5.15
CA ARG A 62 10.29 -8.28 4.49
C ARG A 62 10.13 -8.25 2.99
N LEU A 63 8.89 -8.18 2.49
CA LEU A 63 8.63 -8.04 1.07
C LEU A 63 9.28 -6.76 0.54
N TYR A 64 9.06 -5.63 1.19
CA TYR A 64 9.67 -4.37 0.77
C TYR A 64 11.21 -4.42 0.70
N GLN A 65 11.87 -5.20 1.55
CA GLN A 65 13.33 -5.37 1.48
C GLN A 65 13.82 -5.98 0.16
N THR A 66 12.99 -6.77 -0.53
CA THR A 66 13.36 -7.44 -1.79
C THR A 66 13.30 -6.51 -3.00
N ILE A 67 12.55 -5.40 -2.91
CA ILE A 67 12.38 -4.41 -3.98
C ILE A 67 13.05 -3.06 -3.68
N SER A 68 13.85 -2.99 -2.62
CA SER A 68 14.52 -1.76 -2.18
C SER A 68 16.00 -1.98 -1.88
N THR A 69 16.78 -0.91 -2.01
CA THR A 69 18.10 -0.79 -1.40
C THR A 69 17.98 -0.09 -0.04
N PRO A 70 19.04 0.02 0.77
CA PRO A 70 19.00 0.81 2.00
C PRO A 70 18.64 2.29 1.83
N PHE A 71 18.74 2.84 0.61
CA PHE A 71 18.57 4.29 0.35
C PHE A 71 17.49 4.61 -0.68
N GLU A 72 17.09 3.63 -1.48
CA GLU A 72 16.14 3.80 -2.58
C GLU A 72 15.12 2.68 -2.62
N GLY A 73 13.92 3.01 -3.07
CA GLY A 73 12.82 2.08 -3.25
C GLY A 73 11.51 2.84 -3.50
N PRO A 74 10.46 2.13 -3.92
CA PRO A 74 9.14 2.73 -4.11
C PRO A 74 8.56 3.19 -2.77
N LEU A 75 7.80 4.28 -2.75
CA LEU A 75 7.21 4.79 -1.51
C LEU A 75 5.69 4.57 -1.54
N PRO A 76 5.18 3.50 -0.91
CA PRO A 76 3.77 3.11 -0.96
C PRO A 76 2.92 4.00 -0.04
N PHE A 77 2.90 5.31 -0.28
CA PHE A 77 2.13 6.27 0.52
C PHE A 77 0.64 5.96 0.57
N ALA A 78 0.11 5.21 -0.40
CA ALA A 78 -1.23 4.65 -0.37
C ALA A 78 -1.54 3.92 0.96
N LEU A 79 -0.57 3.24 1.56
CA LEU A 79 -0.73 2.56 2.85
C LEU A 79 -1.17 3.53 3.97
N GLY A 80 -0.73 4.79 3.92
CA GLY A 80 -1.12 5.79 4.91
C GLY A 80 -2.60 6.20 4.84
N TYR A 81 -3.34 5.76 3.81
CA TYR A 81 -4.77 6.05 3.63
C TYR A 81 -5.67 4.85 3.95
N PHE A 82 -5.16 3.92 4.74
CA PHE A 82 -5.98 2.87 5.37
C PHE A 82 -6.08 3.09 6.87
N ARG A 83 -7.00 2.39 7.51
CA ARG A 83 -7.11 2.24 8.95
C ARG A 83 -7.33 0.78 9.30
N VAL A 84 -6.96 0.42 10.52
CA VAL A 84 -7.34 -0.86 11.11
C VAL A 84 -8.63 -0.66 11.91
N SER A 85 -9.66 -1.44 11.62
CA SER A 85 -10.95 -1.45 12.31
C SER A 85 -11.36 -2.90 12.55
N GLU A 86 -11.56 -3.31 13.80
CA GLU A 86 -11.99 -4.68 14.15
C GLU A 86 -11.17 -5.79 13.44
N ASP A 87 -9.85 -5.63 13.42
CA ASP A 87 -8.88 -6.52 12.75
C ASP A 87 -8.96 -6.57 11.21
N GLU A 88 -9.75 -5.69 10.61
CA GLU A 88 -9.87 -5.51 9.16
C GLU A 88 -9.22 -4.20 8.70
N LEU A 89 -8.69 -4.22 7.47
CA LEU A 89 -8.12 -3.06 6.82
C LEU A 89 -9.17 -2.36 5.96
N GLU A 90 -9.35 -1.05 6.19
CA GLU A 90 -10.35 -0.24 5.46
C GLU A 90 -9.71 1.03 4.90
N PRO A 91 -10.10 1.49 3.69
CA PRO A 91 -9.69 2.79 3.19
C PRO A 91 -10.36 3.93 4.00
N ILE A 92 -9.64 5.04 4.22
CA ILE A 92 -10.17 6.22 4.92
C ILE A 92 -10.55 7.37 3.99
N ALA A 93 -10.39 7.19 2.68
CA ALA A 93 -10.66 8.19 1.66
C ALA A 93 -11.35 7.55 0.46
N GLU A 94 -12.20 8.33 -0.24
CA GLU A 94 -12.89 7.88 -1.44
C GLU A 94 -11.90 7.55 -2.58
N ALA A 95 -10.80 8.29 -2.67
CA ALA A 95 -9.72 8.07 -3.61
C ALA A 95 -8.35 8.27 -2.94
N ILE A 96 -7.38 7.43 -3.30
CA ILE A 96 -6.07 7.30 -2.66
C ILE A 96 -4.98 7.46 -3.73
N PRO A 97 -3.84 8.12 -3.44
CA PRO A 97 -2.72 8.22 -4.39
C PRO A 97 -2.05 6.85 -4.57
N VAL A 98 -2.35 6.17 -5.68
CA VAL A 98 -1.80 4.85 -6.02
C VAL A 98 -1.02 4.95 -7.32
N GLU A 99 0.30 4.80 -7.22
CA GLU A 99 1.20 4.79 -8.39
C GLU A 99 1.24 3.42 -9.05
N ASP A 100 1.42 2.37 -8.24
CA ASP A 100 1.45 0.98 -8.69
C ASP A 100 0.47 0.14 -7.85
N PRO A 101 -0.73 -0.14 -8.38
CA PRO A 101 -1.77 -0.93 -7.72
C PRO A 101 -1.35 -2.37 -7.41
N GLU A 102 -0.62 -3.01 -8.32
CA GLU A 102 -0.19 -4.40 -8.15
C GLU A 102 0.87 -4.48 -7.06
N GLN A 103 1.83 -3.55 -7.06
CA GLN A 103 2.83 -3.48 -6.00
C GLN A 103 2.21 -3.15 -4.64
N LEU A 104 1.15 -2.35 -4.59
CA LEU A 104 0.37 -2.12 -3.36
C LEU A 104 -0.29 -3.41 -2.88
N ALA A 105 -0.98 -4.14 -3.75
CA ALA A 105 -1.57 -5.45 -3.41
C ALA A 105 -0.51 -6.42 -2.92
N TRP A 106 0.64 -6.44 -3.58
CA TRP A 106 1.75 -7.33 -3.27
C TRP A 106 2.33 -6.99 -1.90
N LEU A 107 2.51 -5.72 -1.57
CA LEU A 107 2.98 -5.32 -0.25
C LEU A 107 1.94 -5.64 0.84
N LEU A 108 0.65 -5.41 0.58
CA LEU A 108 -0.44 -5.75 1.50
C LEU A 108 -0.51 -7.25 1.79
N SER A 109 -0.08 -8.11 0.87
CA SER A 109 -0.03 -9.57 1.08
C SER A 109 0.89 -10.03 2.21
N GLU A 110 1.82 -9.20 2.69
CA GLU A 110 2.60 -9.48 3.90
C GLU A 110 1.74 -9.36 5.17
N PHE A 111 0.72 -8.51 5.15
CA PHE A 111 -0.05 -8.16 6.33
C PHE A 111 -1.44 -8.78 6.35
N LEU A 112 -2.03 -9.06 5.19
CA LEU A 112 -3.38 -9.59 5.09
C LEU A 112 -3.41 -11.12 5.03
N GLU A 113 -4.50 -11.69 5.53
CA GLU A 113 -4.80 -13.12 5.44
C GLU A 113 -5.05 -13.53 3.98
N PRO A 114 -4.70 -14.77 3.58
CA PRO A 114 -5.10 -15.31 2.28
C PRO A 114 -6.62 -15.27 2.07
N GLY A 115 -7.04 -14.92 0.86
CA GLY A 115 -8.43 -14.69 0.49
C GLY A 115 -8.82 -13.21 0.41
N ALA A 116 -8.04 -12.31 1.03
CA ALA A 116 -8.22 -10.87 0.89
C ALA A 116 -8.12 -10.43 -0.58
N ARG A 117 -8.94 -9.44 -0.97
CA ARG A 117 -9.00 -8.92 -2.33
C ARG A 117 -8.87 -7.40 -2.33
N LEU A 118 -8.05 -6.91 -3.25
CA LEU A 118 -7.89 -5.49 -3.54
C LEU A 118 -8.43 -5.21 -4.95
N TRP A 119 -9.27 -4.21 -5.06
CA TRP A 119 -9.75 -3.66 -6.33
C TRP A 119 -9.34 -2.20 -6.43
N VAL A 120 -8.81 -1.80 -7.58
CA VAL A 120 -8.40 -0.42 -7.86
C VAL A 120 -9.02 0.03 -9.17
N GLU A 121 -9.68 1.19 -9.16
CA GLU A 121 -10.30 1.78 -10.36
C GLU A 121 -9.22 2.48 -11.21
N LEU A 122 -8.88 1.90 -12.36
CA LEU A 122 -7.96 2.43 -13.35
C LEU A 122 -8.70 3.09 -14.52
N ASP A 123 -7.95 3.67 -15.45
CA ASP A 123 -8.52 4.41 -16.58
C ASP A 123 -9.32 3.50 -17.54
N GLU A 124 -8.97 2.22 -17.61
CA GLU A 124 -9.64 1.20 -18.44
C GLU A 124 -10.72 0.42 -17.67
N GLY A 125 -10.94 0.74 -16.40
CA GLY A 125 -11.88 0.05 -15.51
C GLY A 125 -11.22 -0.46 -14.23
N TRP A 126 -11.94 -1.31 -13.50
CA TRP A 126 -11.44 -1.88 -12.25
C TRP A 126 -10.51 -3.06 -12.52
N GLN A 127 -9.37 -3.05 -11.86
CA GLN A 127 -8.43 -4.17 -11.81
C GLN A 127 -8.39 -4.73 -10.40
N GLY A 128 -8.34 -6.06 -10.27
CA GLY A 128 -8.38 -6.75 -8.99
C GLY A 128 -7.26 -7.75 -8.79
N TRP A 129 -6.88 -7.94 -7.53
CA TRP A 129 -5.91 -8.95 -7.09
C TRP A 129 -6.44 -9.66 -5.85
N GLN A 130 -6.37 -10.98 -5.84
CA GLN A 130 -6.55 -11.81 -4.66
C GLN A 130 -5.19 -12.18 -4.07
N ILE A 131 -5.10 -12.13 -2.75
CA ILE A 131 -3.94 -12.56 -1.99
C ILE A 131 -4.07 -14.06 -1.73
N ASP A 132 -3.17 -14.85 -2.30
CA ASP A 132 -3.09 -16.30 -2.05
C ASP A 132 -2.06 -16.62 -0.94
N GLY A 133 -1.16 -15.68 -0.65
CA GLY A 133 -0.15 -15.78 0.39
C GLY A 133 0.80 -14.58 0.36
N GLU A 134 1.81 -14.58 1.24
CA GLU A 134 2.82 -13.51 1.26
C GLU A 134 3.60 -13.47 -0.06
N GLY A 135 3.53 -12.33 -0.74
CA GLY A 135 4.13 -12.08 -2.05
C GLY A 135 3.45 -12.80 -3.21
N GLN A 136 2.31 -13.47 -2.98
CA GLN A 136 1.61 -14.29 -3.96
C GLN A 136 0.25 -13.68 -4.27
N LEU A 137 0.12 -13.18 -5.50
CA LEU A 137 -1.11 -12.58 -6.00
C LEU A 137 -1.68 -13.39 -7.16
N ARG A 138 -3.00 -13.34 -7.28
CA ARG A 138 -3.73 -13.79 -8.45
C ARG A 138 -4.56 -12.65 -8.99
N SER A 139 -4.34 -12.30 -10.25
CA SER A 139 -5.18 -11.30 -10.93
C SER A 139 -6.62 -11.79 -11.04
N LEU A 140 -7.56 -10.89 -10.82
CA LEU A 140 -8.99 -11.14 -10.90
C LEU A 140 -9.55 -10.48 -12.17
N SER A 141 -10.29 -11.26 -12.96
CA SER A 141 -10.85 -10.83 -14.24
C SER A 141 -12.22 -10.16 -14.12
N GLU A 142 -12.93 -10.38 -13.01
CA GLU A 142 -14.33 -9.99 -12.84
C GLU A 142 -14.51 -9.15 -11.59
N VAL A 143 -14.93 -7.90 -11.77
CA VAL A 143 -15.26 -6.98 -10.67
C VAL A 143 -16.53 -7.49 -9.98
N PRO A 144 -16.50 -7.81 -8.67
CA PRO A 144 -17.70 -8.23 -7.96
C PRO A 144 -18.78 -7.17 -8.08
N GLU A 145 -19.97 -7.60 -8.50
CA GLU A 145 -21.17 -6.77 -8.52
C GLU A 145 -21.49 -6.33 -7.09
N ARG A 146 -21.24 -5.03 -6.82
CA ARG A 146 -21.55 -4.26 -5.61
C ARG A 146 -20.70 -4.54 -4.37
#